data_AF-A0A842KZY5-F1
#
_entry.id   AF-A0A842KZY5-F1
#
_cell.length_a   1.000
_cell.length_b   1.000
_cell.length_c   1.000
_cell.angle_alpha   90.00
_cell.angle_beta   90.00
_cell.angle_gamma   90.00
#
_symmetry.space_group_name_H-M   'P 1'
#
loop_
_entity.id
_entity.type
_entity.pdbx_description
1 polymer ?
#
loop_
_entity_poly.entity_id
_entity_poly.type
_entity_poly.pdbx_seq_one_letter_code
_entity_poly.pdbx_strand_id
1 'polypeptide(L)' 'MAIEKVMKRDGRIVPFDESRIRWAIQRAMWEVGIRDEELLDKIVKDVVSRINELYEGQVPHIENIQDIVELELMR' A
#
# COMPACT_ATOMS: atom_id res chain seq x y z
N MET A 1 -14.08 -7.20 -3.89
CA MET A 1 -13.58 -6.69 -5.19
C MET A 1 -12.31 -5.90 -4.94
N ALA A 2 -11.32 -5.99 -5.83
CA ALA A 2 -10.06 -5.26 -5.67
C ALA A 2 -10.23 -3.80 -6.12
N ILE A 3 -9.48 -2.88 -5.51
CA ILE A 3 -9.41 -1.51 -5.99
C ILE A 3 -8.65 -1.47 -7.33
N GLU A 4 -9.18 -0.70 -8.29
CA GLU A 4 -8.59 -0.63 -9.63
C GLU A 4 -7.88 0.70 -9.89
N LYS A 5 -8.20 1.74 -9.12
CA LYS A 5 -7.75 3.11 -9.36
C LYS A 5 -7.44 3.83 -8.05
N VAL A 6 -6.55 4.81 -8.13
CA VAL A 6 -6.18 5.71 -7.04
C VAL A 6 -6.16 7.15 -7.53
N MET A 7 -6.60 8.08 -6.70
CA MET A 7 -6.52 9.52 -6.96
C MET A 7 -5.21 10.08 -6.40
N LYS A 8 -4.40 10.71 -7.24
CA LYS A 8 -3.16 11.42 -6.86
C LYS A 8 -3.48 12.75 -6.18
N ARG A 9 -2.48 13.35 -5.51
CA ARG A 9 -2.57 14.65 -4.82
C ARG A 9 -3.04 15.80 -5.71
N ASP A 10 -2.76 15.72 -7.01
CA ASP A 10 -3.18 16.71 -8.01
C ASP A 10 -4.57 16.44 -8.59
N GLY A 11 -5.30 15.45 -8.05
CA GLY A 11 -6.62 15.03 -8.50
C GLY A 11 -6.62 14.04 -9.66
N ARG A 12 -5.47 13.69 -10.26
CA ARG A 12 -5.43 12.70 -11.35
C ARG A 12 -5.79 11.31 -10.85
N ILE A 13 -6.66 10.62 -11.59
CA ILE A 13 -6.97 9.21 -11.33
C ILE A 13 -6.06 8.34 -12.19
N VAL A 14 -5.34 7.43 -11.55
CA VAL A 14 -4.44 6.48 -12.23
C VAL A 14 -4.77 5.05 -11.81
N PRO A 15 -4.36 4.03 -12.58
CA PRO A 15 -4.48 2.64 -12.16
C PRO A 15 -3.80 2.40 -10.82
N PHE A 16 -4.43 1.59 -9.97
CA PHE A 16 -3.80 1.08 -8.77
C PHE A 16 -2.73 0.06 -9.16
N ASP A 17 -1.58 0.11 -8.48
CA ASP A 17 -0.43 -0.76 -8.72
C ASP A 17 0.18 -1.17 -7.38
N GLU A 18 -0.09 -2.41 -6.98
CA GLU A 18 0.41 -3.01 -5.73
C GLU A 18 1.94 -3.09 -5.69
N SER A 19 2.59 -3.17 -6.85
CA SER A 19 4.06 -3.23 -6.95
C SER A 19 4.71 -1.99 -6.35
N ARG A 20 4.02 -0.84 -6.42
CA ARG A 20 4.49 0.41 -5.82
C ARG A 20 4.45 0.37 -4.30
N ILE A 21 3.45 -0.30 -3.72
CA ILE A 21 3.34 -0.52 -2.27
C ILE A 21 4.45 -1.47 -1.82
N ARG A 22 4.63 -2.60 -2.51
CA ARG A 22 5.72 -3.55 -2.25
C ARG A 22 7.07 -2.85 -2.26
N TRP A 23 7.35 -2.03 -3.27
CA TRP A 23 8.62 -1.30 -3.35
C TRP A 23 8.81 -0.30 -2.22
N ALA A 24 7.75 0.42 -1.82
CA ALA A 24 7.82 1.36 -0.70
C ALA A 24 8.12 0.64 0.64
N ILE A 25 7.41 -0.45 0.91
CA ILE A 25 7.61 -1.27 2.11
C ILE A 25 9.01 -1.90 2.11
N GLN A 26 9.42 -2.49 0.98
CA GLN A 26 10.75 -3.10 0.85
C GLN A 26 11.86 -2.09 1.14
N ARG A 27 11.75 -0.86 0.61
CA ARG A 27 12.71 0.20 0.92
C ARG A 27 12.72 0.55 2.40
N ALA A 28 11.55 0.70 3.04
CA ALA A 28 11.48 0.98 4.47
C ALA A 28 12.12 -0.12 5.33
N MET A 29 11.82 -1.39 5.04
CA MET A 29 12.46 -2.55 5.68
C MET A 29 13.98 -2.51 5.47
N TRP A 30 14.40 -2.13 4.27
CA TRP A 30 15.81 -2.13 3.94
C TRP A 30 16.63 -1.08 4.66
N GLU A 31 16.06 0.09 4.91
CA GLU A 31 16.67 1.19 5.68
C GLU A 31 16.92 0.76 7.14
N VAL A 32 16.05 -0.09 7.71
CA VAL A 32 16.22 -0.63 9.07
C VAL A 32 17.01 -1.94 9.11
N GLY A 33 17.60 -2.35 7.99
CA GLY A 33 18.47 -3.54 7.90
C GLY A 33 17.74 -4.88 7.78
N ILE A 34 16.41 -4.87 7.61
CA ILE A 34 15.61 -6.08 7.42
C ILE A 34 15.66 -6.49 5.94
N ARG A 35 15.96 -7.76 5.68
CA ARG A 35 16.07 -8.37 4.33
C ARG A 35 15.30 -9.70 4.28
N ASP A 36 14.06 -9.68 4.76
CA ASP A 36 13.18 -10.85 4.83
C ASP A 36 12.05 -10.70 3.79
N GLU A 37 12.11 -11.51 2.72
CA GLU A 37 11.12 -11.46 1.64
C GLU A 37 9.78 -12.10 2.05
N GLU A 38 9.76 -13.11 2.94
CA GLU A 38 8.50 -13.69 3.42
C GLU A 38 7.74 -12.69 4.28
N LEU A 39 8.45 -11.96 5.14
CA LEU A 39 7.89 -10.87 5.92
C LEU A 39 7.38 -9.73 5.02
N LEU A 40 8.16 -9.36 3.99
CA LEU A 40 7.74 -8.35 3.01
C LEU A 40 6.42 -8.75 2.35
N ASP A 41 6.34 -9.96 1.80
CA ASP A 41 5.15 -10.42 1.10
C ASP A 41 3.93 -10.50 2.03
N LYS A 42 4.13 -10.86 3.31
CA LYS A 42 3.08 -10.84 4.32
C LYS A 42 2.56 -9.42 4.58
N ILE A 43 3.45 -8.46 4.86
CA ILE A 43 3.05 -7.06 5.14
C ILE A 43 2.34 -6.45 3.93
N VAL A 44 2.86 -6.70 2.73
CA VAL A 44 2.23 -6.21 1.48
C VAL A 44 0.81 -6.76 1.34
N LYS A 45 0.63 -8.05 1.58
CA LYS A 45 -0.69 -8.69 1.50
C LYS A 45 -1.66 -8.11 2.53
N ASP A 46 -1.21 -7.89 3.76
CA ASP A 46 -2.03 -7.33 4.83
C ASP A 46 -2.46 -5.88 4.49
N VAL A 47 -1.53 -5.06 4.03
CA VAL A 47 -1.79 -3.69 3.54
C VAL A 47 -2.79 -3.68 2.38
N VAL A 48 -2.56 -4.50 1.35
CA VAL A 48 -3.44 -4.56 0.15
C VAL A 48 -4.83 -5.07 0.54
N SER A 49 -4.92 -6.08 1.40
CA SER A 49 -6.19 -6.57 1.92
C SER A 49 -6.94 -5.45 2.64
N ARG A 50 -6.24 -4.69 3.50
CA ARG A 50 -6.83 -3.60 4.26
C ARG A 50 -7.35 -2.47 3.37
N ILE A 51 -6.59 -2.11 2.33
CA ILE A 51 -7.01 -1.11 1.35
C ILE A 51 -8.27 -1.58 0.61
N ASN A 52 -8.30 -2.85 0.19
CA ASN A 52 -9.45 -3.41 -0.51
C ASN A 52 -10.71 -3.45 0.37
N GLU A 53 -10.59 -3.78 1.65
CA GLU A 53 -11.70 -3.76 2.61
C GLU A 53 -12.26 -2.34 2.82
N LEU A 54 -11.38 -1.34 2.94
CA LEU A 54 -11.79 0.03 3.24
C LEU A 54 -12.35 0.79 2.03
N TYR A 55 -11.88 0.46 0.83
CA TYR A 55 -12.17 1.21 -0.39
C TYR A 55 -12.81 0.36 -1.48
N GLU A 56 -13.46 -0.74 -1.13
CA GLU A 56 -14.20 -1.56 -2.09
C GLU A 56 -15.18 -0.70 -2.90
N GLY A 57 -15.03 -0.71 -4.23
CA GLY A 57 -15.88 0.06 -5.14
C GLY A 57 -15.65 1.59 -5.11
N GLN A 58 -14.63 2.06 -4.41
CA GLN A 58 -14.28 3.48 -4.30
C GLN A 58 -12.88 3.76 -4.88
N VAL A 59 -12.61 5.03 -5.18
CA VAL A 59 -11.28 5.49 -5.60
C VAL A 59 -10.62 6.19 -4.41
N PRO A 60 -9.72 5.52 -3.67
CA PRO A 60 -9.03 6.15 -2.56
C PRO A 60 -8.11 7.29 -3.03
N HIS A 61 -7.92 8.27 -2.16
CA HIS A 61 -6.86 9.25 -2.32
C HIS A 61 -5.52 8.60 -1.96
N ILE A 62 -4.44 9.02 -2.63
CA ILE A 62 -3.10 8.45 -2.42
C ILE A 62 -2.61 8.60 -0.98
N GLU A 63 -3.02 9.67 -0.28
CA GLU A 63 -2.69 9.86 1.15
C GLU A 63 -3.33 8.77 2.02
N ASN A 64 -4.57 8.37 1.75
CA ASN A 64 -5.22 7.31 2.51
C ASN A 64 -4.44 5.98 2.43
N ILE A 65 -3.85 5.71 1.27
CA ILE A 65 -3.00 4.52 1.08
C ILE A 65 -1.69 4.67 1.86
N GLN A 66 -1.09 5.86 1.88
CA GLN A 66 0.11 6.15 2.67
C GLN A 66 -0.16 5.94 4.17
N ASP A 67 -1.27 6.48 4.68
CA ASP A 67 -1.65 6.33 6.10
C ASP A 67 -1.79 4.84 6.49
N ILE A 68 -2.41 4.02 5.62
CA ILE A 68 -2.54 2.58 5.86
C ILE A 68 -1.17 1.89 5.87
N VAL A 69 -0.30 2.23 4.92
CA VAL A 69 1.06 1.67 4.88
C VAL A 69 1.84 2.03 6.15
N GLU A 70 1.77 3.28 6.58
CA GLU A 70 2.44 3.75 7.80
C GLU A 70 1.88 3.06 9.05
N LEU A 71 0.57 2.92 9.16
CA LEU A 71 -0.10 2.23 10.26
C LEU A 71 0.32 0.75 10.36
N GLU A 72 0.40 0.04 9.23
CA GLU A 72 0.81 -1.37 9.22
C GLU A 72 2.31 -1.55 9.50
N LEU A 73 3.16 -0.56 9.19
CA LEU A 73 4.60 -0.61 9.47
C LEU A 73 4.97 -0.19 10.91
N MET A 74 4.16 0.66 11.55
CA MET A 74 4.39 1.09 12.94
C MET A 74 3.84 0.11 13.99
N ARG A 75 3.11 -0.91 13.56
CA ARG A 75 2.43 -1.87 14.42
C ARG A 75 3.32 -3.07 14.74
#